data_AF-A0A255RLY0-F1
#
_entry.id   AF-A0A255RLY0-F1
#
_cell.length_a   1.000
_cell.length_b   1.000
_cell.length_c   1.000
_cell.angle_alpha   90.00
_cell.angle_beta   90.00
_cell.angle_gamma   90.00
#
_symmetry.space_group_name_H-M   'P 1'
#
loop_
_entity.id
_entity.type
_entity.pdbx_description
1 polymer ?
#
loop_
_entity_poly.entity_id
_entity_poly.type
_entity_poly.pdbx_seq_one_letter_code
_entity_poly.pdbx_strand_id
1 'polypeptide(L)'
;MKFLVWSYYYHDLLPEQHMSYKTCGRFSEEDALRLDELKDMLFKCFEVQSVLNACQQFRLAKLRQEPCPFTQQDLDRMFATEVE
;
A
#
# COMPACT_ATOMS: atom_id res chain seq x y z
N MET A 1 0.11 0.70 7.60
CA MET A 1 -0.46 2.03 7.29
C MET A 1 0.23 2.74 6.14
N LYS A 2 1.55 2.96 6.14
CA LYS A 2 2.27 3.55 4.99
C LYS A 2 1.97 2.83 3.66
N PHE A 3 1.96 1.49 3.68
CA PHE A 3 1.56 0.66 2.53
C PHE A 3 0.13 0.93 2.03
N LEU A 4 -0.83 1.21 2.92
CA LEU A 4 -2.22 1.53 2.54
C LEU A 4 -2.34 2.92 1.91
N VAL A 5 -1.59 3.88 2.45
CA VAL A 5 -1.50 5.21 1.85
C VAL A 5 -0.88 5.10 0.46
N TRP A 6 0.26 4.42 0.33
CA TRP A 6 0.89 4.24 -0.99
C TRP A 6 -0.04 3.53 -1.99
N SER A 7 -0.59 2.35 -1.64
CA SER A 7 -1.42 1.57 -2.56
C SER A 7 -2.71 2.31 -2.95
N TYR A 8 -3.48 2.75 -1.96
CA TYR A 8 -4.82 3.28 -2.23
C TYR A 8 -4.82 4.78 -2.50
N TYR A 9 -4.05 5.58 -1.74
CA TYR A 9 -4.07 7.03 -1.91
C TYR A 9 -3.37 7.47 -3.22
N TYR A 10 -2.25 6.84 -3.58
CA TYR A 10 -1.47 7.22 -4.77
C TYR A 10 -1.77 6.38 -6.01
N HIS A 11 -1.96 5.07 -5.85
CA HIS A 11 -2.13 4.17 -6.99
C HIS A 11 -3.58 3.71 -7.21
N ASP A 12 -4.51 4.13 -6.34
CA ASP A 12 -5.92 3.71 -6.31
C ASP A 12 -6.05 2.17 -6.36
N LEU A 13 -5.09 1.47 -5.74
CA LEU A 13 -5.05 0.01 -5.62
C LEU A 13 -5.55 -0.41 -4.24
N LEU A 14 -6.55 -1.28 -4.22
CA LEU A 14 -6.99 -1.93 -3.00
C LEU A 14 -6.14 -3.19 -2.77
N PRO A 15 -5.48 -3.36 -1.63
CA PRO A 15 -4.81 -4.61 -1.32
C PRO A 15 -5.86 -5.72 -1.18
N GLU A 16 -5.79 -6.73 -2.04
CA GLU A 16 -6.63 -7.93 -1.94
C GLU A 16 -5.80 -9.10 -1.44
N GLN A 17 -6.24 -9.73 -0.35
CA GLN A 17 -5.48 -10.79 0.32
C GLN A 17 -4.98 -11.89 -0.63
N HIS A 18 -5.81 -12.27 -1.62
CA HIS A 18 -5.51 -13.36 -2.55
C HIS A 18 -4.92 -12.93 -3.89
N MET A 19 -4.72 -11.64 -4.14
CA MET A 19 -4.07 -11.17 -5.37
C MET A 19 -2.59 -10.92 -5.15
N SER A 20 -1.80 -11.19 -6.18
CA SER A 20 -0.38 -10.83 -6.23
C SER A 20 -0.19 -9.56 -7.04
N TYR A 21 0.66 -8.65 -6.58
CA TYR A 21 1.02 -7.45 -7.34
C TYR A 21 1.81 -7.78 -8.61
N LYS A 22 2.40 -8.98 -8.72
CA LYS A 22 3.03 -9.47 -9.97
C LYS A 22 2.02 -9.60 -11.10
N THR A 23 0.77 -9.97 -10.80
CA THR A 23 -0.25 -10.18 -11.84
C THR A 23 -0.82 -8.87 -12.38
N CYS A 24 -0.55 -7.75 -11.71
CA CYS A 24 -1.00 -6.43 -12.15
C CYS A 24 -0.21 -5.88 -13.36
N GLY A 25 0.99 -6.41 -13.64
CA GLY A 25 1.84 -5.96 -14.77
C GLY A 25 2.31 -4.50 -14.67
N ARG A 26 2.21 -3.88 -13.50
CA ARG A 26 2.54 -2.46 -13.25
C ARG A 26 3.87 -2.23 -12.54
N PHE A 27 4.46 -3.28 -11.99
CA PHE A 27 5.60 -3.21 -11.10
C PHE A 27 6.73 -4.10 -11.61
N SER A 28 7.97 -3.75 -11.27
CA SER A 28 9.10 -4.66 -11.48
C SER A 28 8.90 -5.94 -10.66
N GLU A 29 9.63 -7.00 -11.00
CA GLU A 29 9.51 -8.26 -10.27
C GLU A 29 9.90 -8.12 -8.78
N GLU A 30 10.95 -7.35 -8.51
CA GLU A 30 11.44 -7.07 -7.16
C GLU A 30 10.43 -6.24 -6.36
N ASP A 31 9.90 -5.16 -6.95
CA ASP A 31 8.87 -4.32 -6.31
C ASP A 31 7.62 -5.15 -6.01
N ALA A 32 7.18 -5.98 -6.96
CA ALA A 32 5.99 -6.80 -6.82
C ALA A 32 6.13 -7.83 -5.69
N LEU A 33 7.31 -8.46 -5.53
CA LEU A 33 7.59 -9.33 -4.39
C LEU A 33 7.48 -8.57 -3.07
N ARG A 34 8.09 -7.38 -2.99
CA ARG A 34 8.06 -6.56 -1.78
C ARG A 34 6.64 -6.09 -1.42
N LEU A 35 5.85 -5.76 -2.43
CA LEU A 35 4.43 -5.40 -2.28
C LEU A 35 3.61 -6.58 -1.75
N ASP A 36 3.84 -7.78 -2.25
CA ASP A 36 3.19 -8.99 -1.78
C ASP A 36 3.55 -9.30 -0.32
N GLU A 37 4.81 -9.14 0.08
CA GLU A 37 5.25 -9.29 1.49
C GLU A 37 4.56 -8.29 2.42
N LEU A 38 4.51 -7.01 2.03
CA LEU A 38 3.87 -5.95 2.82
C LEU A 38 2.36 -6.18 2.94
N LYS A 39 1.72 -6.63 1.85
CA LYS A 39 0.31 -7.03 1.82
C LYS A 39 0.05 -8.22 2.75
N ASP A 40 0.87 -9.25 2.69
CA ASP A 40 0.72 -10.44 3.53
C ASP A 40 0.91 -10.10 5.02
N MET A 41 1.89 -9.25 5.35
CA MET A 41 2.08 -8.76 6.71
C MET A 41 0.86 -7.95 7.19
N LEU A 42 0.30 -7.09 6.33
CA LEU A 42 -0.89 -6.32 6.64
C LEU A 42 -2.06 -7.23 7.02
N PHE A 43 -2.36 -8.26 6.22
CA PHE A 43 -3.47 -9.18 6.50
C PHE A 43 -3.18 -10.22 7.60
N LYS A 44 -1.90 -10.39 8.00
CA LYS A 44 -1.54 -11.13 9.22
C LYS A 44 -1.77 -10.32 10.49
N CYS A 45 -1.55 -9.01 10.42
CA CYS A 45 -1.63 -8.13 11.59
C CYS A 45 -3.01 -7.49 11.82
N PHE A 46 -3.83 -7.42 10.77
CA PHE A 46 -5.12 -6.73 10.81
C PHE A 46 -6.22 -7.55 10.17
N GLU A 47 -7.43 -7.44 10.71
CA GLU A 47 -8.62 -8.02 10.07
C GLU A 47 -8.89 -7.35 8.71
N VAL A 48 -9.41 -8.14 7.77
CA VAL A 48 -9.75 -7.66 6.42
C VAL A 48 -10.67 -6.44 6.49
N GLN A 49 -11.68 -6.47 7.36
CA GLN A 49 -12.60 -5.34 7.51
C GLN A 49 -11.90 -4.06 7.98
N SER A 50 -10.92 -4.16 8.87
CA SER A 50 -10.12 -3.01 9.31
C SER A 50 -9.31 -2.42 8.16
N VAL A 51 -8.74 -3.26 7.30
CA VAL A 51 -8.01 -2.84 6.10
C VAL A 51 -8.92 -2.11 5.12
N LEU A 52 -10.10 -2.66 4.84
CA LEU A 52 -11.09 -2.05 3.94
C LEU A 52 -11.56 -0.70 4.48
N ASN A 53 -11.88 -0.62 5.77
CA ASN A 53 -12.29 0.62 6.43
C ASN A 53 -11.17 1.68 6.35
N ALA A 54 -9.91 1.30 6.59
CA ALA A 54 -8.79 2.22 6.49
C ALA A 54 -8.62 2.77 5.05
N CYS A 55 -8.74 1.91 4.03
CA CYS A 55 -8.69 2.35 2.64
C CYS A 55 -9.81 3.35 2.32
N GLN A 56 -11.03 3.11 2.82
CA GLN A 56 -12.14 4.05 2.66
C GLN A 56 -11.87 5.40 3.33
N GLN A 57 -11.26 5.43 4.53
CA GLN A 57 -10.89 6.68 5.19
C GLN A 57 -9.85 7.45 4.38
N PHE A 58 -8.83 6.78 3.84
CA PHE A 58 -7.85 7.42 2.96
C PHE A 58 -8.48 7.98 1.68
N ARG A 59 -9.47 7.28 1.10
CA ARG A 59 -10.27 7.80 -0.01
C ARG A 59 -10.94 9.13 0.33
N LEU A 60 -11.60 9.17 1.48
CA LEU A 60 -12.32 10.36 1.93
C LEU A 60 -11.37 11.52 2.21
N ALA A 61 -10.21 11.23 2.82
CA ALA A 61 -9.15 12.21 3.03
C ALA A 61 -8.63 12.81 1.70
N LYS A 62 -8.40 11.96 0.68
CA LYS A 62 -8.03 12.41 -0.69
C LYS A 62 -9.09 13.31 -1.30
N LEU A 63 -10.37 12.94 -1.19
CA LEU A 63 -11.50 13.74 -1.70
C LEU A 63 -11.63 15.10 -0.99
N ARG A 64 -11.30 15.16 0.30
CA ARG A 64 -11.29 16.39 1.10
C ARG A 64 -10.01 17.22 0.92
N GLN A 65 -9.06 16.75 0.11
CA GLN A 65 -7.75 17.38 -0.10
C GLN A 65 -6.95 17.51 1.21
N GLU A 66 -7.14 16.56 2.14
CA GLU A 66 -6.36 16.51 3.36
C GLU A 66 -4.89 16.17 3.03
N PRO A 67 -3.92 16.78 3.73
CA PRO A 67 -2.51 16.51 3.49
C PRO A 67 -2.17 15.05 3.78
N CYS A 68 -1.34 14.45 2.93
CA CYS A 68 -0.85 13.10 3.15
C CYS A 68 -0.03 13.04 4.47
N PRO A 69 -0.27 12.06 5.35
CA PRO A 69 0.44 11.94 6.62
C PRO A 69 1.90 11.48 6.47
N PHE A 70 2.33 11.10 5.26
CA PHE A 70 3.68 10.64 4.98
C PHE A 70 4.28 11.41 3.81
N THR A 71 5.59 11.62 3.83
CA THR A 71 6.30 12.20 2.69
C THR A 71 6.42 11.18 1.56
N GLN A 72 6.56 11.64 0.31
CA GLN A 72 6.82 10.73 -0.82
C GLN A 72 8.06 9.86 -0.57
N GLN A 73 9.11 10.45 0.01
CA GLN A 73 10.35 9.73 0.36
C GLN A 73 10.10 8.61 1.39
N ASP A 74 9.23 8.83 2.38
CA ASP A 74 8.87 7.79 3.36
C ASP A 74 8.15 6.61 2.70
N LEU A 75 7.41 6.88 1.64
CA LEU A 75 6.67 5.87 0.91
C LEU A 75 7.60 5.11 -0.06
N ASP A 76 8.47 5.83 -0.77
CA ASP A 76 9.44 5.25 -1.69
C ASP A 76 10.44 4.34 -0.97
N ARG A 77 10.83 4.69 0.27
CA ARG A 77 11.68 3.84 1.12
C ARG A 77 11.08 2.48 1.48
N MET A 78 9.78 2.26 1.30
CA MET A 78 9.20 0.93 1.48
C MET A 78 9.62 -0.04 0.36
N PHE A 79 10.08 0.50 -0.76
CA PHE A 79 10.49 -0.23 -1.97
C PHE A 79 11.99 -0.15 -2.23
N ALA A 80 12.66 0.87 -1.69
CA ALA A 80 14.11 0.91 -1.70
C ALA A 80 14.66 -0.28 -0.90
N THR A 81 15.48 -1.10 -1.54
CA THR A 81 16.38 -2.03 -0.86
C THR A 81 17.26 -1.21 0.09
N GLU A 82 17.44 -1.65 1.34
CA GLU A 82 18.43 -1.04 2.22
C GLU A 82 19.78 -1.17 1.51
N VAL A 83 20.32 -0.04 1.04
CA VAL A 83 21.70 0.02 0.58
C VAL A 83 22.53 -0.04 1.86
N GLU A 84 23.02 -1.23 2.20
CA GLU A 84 24.02 -1.43 3.26
C GLU A 84 25.25 -0.55 3.05
#